data_AF-A0A9X4IUH9-F1
#
_entry.id   AF-A0A9X4IUH9-F1
#
_cell.length_a   1.000
_cell.length_b   1.000
_cell.length_c   1.000
_cell.angle_alpha   90.00
_cell.angle_beta   90.00
_cell.angle_gamma   90.00
#
_symmetry.space_group_name_H-M   'P 1'
#
loop_
_entity.id
_entity.type
_entity.pdbx_description
1 polymer ?
#
loop_
_entity_poly.entity_id
_entity_poly.type
_entity_poly.pdbx_seq_one_letter_code
_entity_poly.pdbx_strand_id
1 'polypeptide(L)'
;MVTFIPIISVVIGILLGSVISFISFQYKERKSSRERLNKSLFNLLSVWSSVVVNSAIHSDLIKDAVVNALKRKYPNENIPDNFSDELAKSMRGMFPVNNHHELYEKYHTSVESLAEIDPLLAFQLSSNKFLIDYLKKLHEYSTLEQANENDGVFLDSFTNFAYKESMQEFENDLIKLSQLLGKKQVQEVKKRIERKKKKMAKIPDADMDEYIDQVLEPALNKIAGKIA
;
A
#
# COMPACT_ATOMS: atom_id res chain seq x y z
N MET A 1 60.15 -28.29 -28.93
CA MET A 1 59.67 -27.18 -28.08
C MET A 1 58.49 -26.39 -28.68
N VAL A 2 57.90 -26.81 -29.81
CA VAL A 2 56.85 -26.05 -30.53
C VAL A 2 55.41 -26.49 -30.15
N THR A 3 55.25 -27.68 -29.56
CA THR A 3 53.94 -28.26 -29.21
C THR A 3 53.39 -27.86 -27.84
N PHE A 4 54.21 -27.29 -26.95
CA PHE A 4 53.76 -26.87 -25.61
C PHE A 4 53.01 -25.55 -25.59
N ILE A 5 53.39 -24.60 -26.46
CA ILE A 5 52.75 -23.29 -26.60
C ILE A 5 51.25 -23.39 -26.96
N PRO A 6 50.83 -24.19 -27.96
CA PRO A 6 49.40 -24.31 -28.29
C PRO A 6 48.58 -24.94 -27.15
N ILE A 7 49.13 -25.92 -26.45
CA ILE A 7 48.46 -26.56 -25.30
C ILE A 7 48.26 -25.55 -24.17
N ILE A 8 49.29 -24.77 -23.84
CA ILE A 8 49.22 -23.72 -22.82
C ILE A 8 48.17 -22.66 -23.22
N SER A 9 48.10 -22.25 -24.49
CA SER A 9 47.09 -21.28 -24.95
C SER A 9 45.65 -21.80 -24.85
N VAL A 10 45.42 -23.09 -25.13
CA VAL A 10 44.08 -23.71 -25.01
C VAL A 10 43.67 -23.78 -23.54
N VAL A 11 44.57 -24.19 -22.64
CA VAL A 11 44.31 -24.23 -21.20
C VAL A 11 44.02 -22.84 -20.64
N ILE A 12 44.80 -21.82 -21.03
CA ILE A 12 44.54 -20.42 -20.66
C ILE A 12 43.19 -19.94 -21.19
N GLY A 13 42.85 -20.27 -22.44
CA GLY A 13 41.55 -19.93 -23.04
C GLY A 13 40.37 -20.53 -22.29
N ILE A 14 40.47 -21.81 -21.89
CA ILE A 14 39.44 -22.49 -21.08
C ILE A 14 39.31 -21.83 -19.70
N LEU A 15 40.43 -21.53 -19.04
CA LEU A 15 40.42 -20.88 -17.72
C LEU A 15 39.80 -19.48 -17.78
N LEU A 16 40.18 -18.66 -18.77
CA LEU A 16 39.60 -17.34 -18.96
C LEU A 16 38.11 -17.41 -19.31
N GLY A 17 37.71 -18.34 -20.17
CA GLY A 17 36.30 -18.58 -20.49
C GLY A 17 35.46 -18.95 -19.27
N SER A 18 35.99 -19.82 -18.39
CA SER A 18 35.34 -20.20 -17.14
C SER A 18 35.19 -19.01 -16.18
N VAL A 19 36.24 -18.21 -16.01
CA VAL A 19 36.20 -17.02 -15.15
C VAL A 19 35.18 -16.00 -15.66
N ILE A 20 35.17 -15.70 -16.96
CA ILE A 20 34.21 -14.77 -17.57
C ILE A 20 32.79 -15.29 -17.40
N SER A 21 32.56 -16.58 -17.65
CA SER A 21 31.24 -17.21 -17.48
C SER A 21 30.75 -17.13 -16.03
N PHE A 22 31.63 -17.40 -15.06
CA PHE A 22 31.32 -17.30 -13.64
C PHE A 22 30.95 -15.88 -13.23
N ILE A 23 31.73 -14.88 -13.67
CA ILE A 23 31.45 -13.45 -13.41
C ILE A 23 30.10 -13.05 -14.04
N SER A 24 29.84 -13.47 -15.27
CA SER A 24 28.57 -13.19 -15.96
C SER A 24 27.37 -13.81 -15.23
N PHE A 25 27.51 -15.06 -14.79
CA PHE A 25 26.48 -15.76 -14.03
C PHE A 25 26.19 -15.04 -12.70
N GLN A 26 27.23 -14.74 -11.92
CA GLN A 26 27.12 -14.01 -10.65
C GLN A 26 26.50 -12.63 -10.82
N TYR A 27 26.86 -11.91 -11.89
CA TYR A 27 26.26 -10.61 -12.20
C TYR A 27 24.77 -10.73 -12.54
N LYS A 28 24.39 -11.73 -13.35
CA LYS A 28 23.00 -11.99 -13.73
C LYS A 28 22.15 -12.37 -12.52
N GLU A 29 22.68 -13.21 -11.63
CA GLU A 29 22.01 -13.60 -10.39
C GLU A 29 21.78 -12.39 -9.47
N ARG A 30 22.81 -11.56 -9.24
CA ARG A 30 22.69 -10.32 -8.47
C ARG A 30 21.67 -9.35 -9.07
N LYS A 31 21.66 -9.21 -10.40
CA LYS A 31 20.68 -8.36 -11.10
C LYS A 31 19.26 -8.89 -10.90
N SER A 32 19.04 -10.19 -11.07
CA SER A 32 17.75 -10.85 -10.86
C SER A 32 17.24 -10.66 -9.43
N SER A 33 18.08 -10.92 -8.42
CA SER A 33 17.69 -10.71 -7.02
C SER A 33 17.34 -9.25 -6.73
N ARG A 34 18.08 -8.30 -7.30
CA ARG A 34 17.78 -6.87 -7.15
C ARG A 34 16.47 -6.47 -7.82
N GLU A 35 16.16 -7.00 -9.00
CA GLU A 35 14.89 -6.78 -9.69
C GLU A 35 13.71 -7.29 -8.86
N ARG A 36 13.83 -8.50 -8.29
CA ARG A 36 12.83 -9.07 -7.39
C ARG A 36 12.63 -8.22 -6.13
N LEU A 37 13.71 -7.80 -5.47
CA LEU A 37 13.65 -6.91 -4.31
C LEU A 37 12.95 -5.58 -4.63
N ASN A 38 13.27 -4.96 -5.78
CA ASN A 38 12.61 -3.73 -6.23
C ASN A 38 11.11 -3.95 -6.48
N LYS A 39 10.74 -5.05 -7.12
CA LYS A 39 9.33 -5.40 -7.38
C LYS A 39 8.57 -5.63 -6.07
N SER A 40 9.13 -6.39 -5.14
CA SER A 40 8.54 -6.61 -3.81
C SER A 40 8.40 -5.30 -3.04
N LEU A 41 9.44 -4.44 -3.04
CA LEU A 41 9.37 -3.14 -2.37
C LEU A 41 8.28 -2.25 -2.97
N PHE A 42 8.19 -2.18 -4.30
CA PHE A 42 7.16 -1.42 -5.00
C PHE A 42 5.75 -1.89 -4.63
N ASN A 43 5.52 -3.21 -4.68
CA ASN A 43 4.23 -3.81 -4.36
C ASN A 43 3.85 -3.56 -2.89
N LEU A 44 4.75 -3.81 -1.95
CA LEU A 44 4.49 -3.62 -0.52
C LEU A 44 4.28 -2.14 -0.17
N LEU A 45 5.01 -1.21 -0.80
CA LEU A 45 4.75 0.22 -0.66
C LEU A 45 3.38 0.62 -1.21
N SER A 46 2.93 -0.03 -2.29
CA SER A 46 1.60 0.20 -2.87
C SER A 46 0.50 -0.31 -1.93
N VAL A 47 0.71 -1.48 -1.32
CA VAL A 47 -0.18 -2.01 -0.27
C VAL A 47 -0.24 -1.06 0.91
N TRP A 48 0.91 -0.70 1.49
CA TRP A 48 0.99 0.26 2.60
C TRP A 48 0.29 1.57 2.28
N SER A 49 0.57 2.13 1.10
CA SER A 49 -0.01 3.37 0.61
C SER A 49 -1.53 3.32 0.53
N SER A 50 -2.10 2.18 0.11
CA SER A 50 -3.54 1.98 -0.04
C SER A 50 -4.21 1.77 1.31
N VAL A 51 -3.59 0.97 2.18
CA VAL A 51 -4.06 0.72 3.55
C VAL A 51 -4.10 2.03 4.34
N VAL A 52 -3.04 2.85 4.27
CA VAL A 52 -3.00 4.17 4.93
C VAL A 52 -4.10 5.10 4.41
N VAL A 53 -4.33 5.17 3.10
CA VAL A 53 -5.40 6.01 2.54
C VAL A 53 -6.76 5.52 3.02
N ASN A 54 -7.00 4.21 3.00
CA ASN A 54 -8.28 3.65 3.44
C ASN A 54 -8.53 3.96 4.92
N SER A 55 -7.51 3.80 5.77
CA SER A 55 -7.62 4.16 7.19
C SER A 55 -7.88 5.65 7.44
N ALA A 56 -7.32 6.53 6.59
CA ALA A 56 -7.57 7.96 6.72
C ALA A 56 -9.03 8.30 6.36
N ILE A 57 -9.55 7.69 5.29
CA ILE A 57 -10.96 7.86 4.85
C ILE A 57 -11.95 7.42 5.94
N HIS A 58 -11.64 6.32 6.63
CA HIS A 58 -12.48 5.82 7.71
C HIS A 58 -12.21 6.46 9.08
N SER A 59 -11.22 7.35 9.17
CA SER A 59 -10.90 8.04 10.43
C SER A 59 -11.94 9.12 10.75
N ASP A 60 -12.14 9.36 12.04
CA ASP A 60 -13.00 10.44 12.52
C ASP A 60 -12.54 11.82 12.01
N LEU A 61 -11.26 11.96 11.66
CA LEU A 61 -10.68 13.18 11.11
C LEU A 61 -11.32 13.58 9.77
N ILE A 62 -11.62 12.63 8.88
CA ILE A 62 -12.35 12.92 7.63
C ILE A 62 -13.82 13.22 7.91
N LYS A 63 -14.45 12.50 8.84
CA LYS A 63 -15.84 12.76 9.23
C LYS A 63 -16.00 14.18 9.76
N ASP A 64 -15.14 14.57 10.70
CA ASP A 64 -15.13 15.90 11.30
C ASP A 64 -14.85 16.98 10.26
N ALA A 65 -13.89 16.74 9.36
CA ALA A 65 -13.55 17.68 8.31
C ALA A 65 -14.71 17.91 7.32
N VAL A 66 -15.44 16.86 6.92
CA VAL A 66 -16.64 17.00 6.06
C VAL A 66 -17.76 17.73 6.78
N VAL A 67 -18.04 17.38 8.04
CA VAL A 67 -19.08 18.06 8.84
C VAL A 67 -18.75 19.54 9.02
N ASN A 68 -17.50 19.86 9.34
CA ASN A 68 -17.06 21.26 9.49
C ASN A 68 -17.16 22.05 8.18
N ALA A 69 -16.77 21.44 7.06
CA ALA A 69 -16.88 22.07 5.75
C ALA A 69 -18.36 22.29 5.33
N LEU A 70 -19.25 21.34 5.62
CA LEU A 70 -20.70 21.53 5.42
C LEU A 70 -21.28 22.63 6.30
N LYS A 71 -20.90 22.69 7.58
CA LYS A 71 -21.32 23.79 8.49
C LYS A 71 -20.86 25.16 8.00
N ARG A 72 -19.68 25.25 7.38
CA ARG A 72 -19.20 26.51 6.76
C ARG A 72 -20.01 26.89 5.52
N LYS A 73 -20.33 25.92 4.67
CA LYS A 73 -21.00 26.16 3.40
C LYS A 73 -22.52 26.41 3.55
N TYR A 74 -23.16 25.73 4.50
CA TYR A 74 -24.58 25.84 4.79
C TYR A 74 -24.84 26.25 6.26
N PRO A 75 -24.46 27.48 6.66
CA PRO A 75 -24.50 27.90 8.06
C PRO A 75 -25.91 28.01 8.66
N ASN A 76 -26.95 28.06 7.79
CA ASN A 76 -28.35 28.20 8.20
C ASN A 76 -29.09 26.86 8.24
N GLU A 77 -28.47 25.76 7.80
CA GLU A 77 -29.08 24.44 7.86
C GLU A 77 -28.71 23.73 9.16
N ASN A 78 -29.71 23.11 9.79
CA ASN A 78 -29.51 22.39 11.04
C ASN A 78 -29.02 20.98 10.71
N ILE A 79 -27.70 20.80 10.67
CA ILE A 79 -27.08 19.49 10.42
C ILE A 79 -27.29 18.61 11.66
N PRO A 80 -28.02 17.48 11.57
CA PRO A 80 -28.26 16.60 12.70
C PRO A 80 -26.94 16.08 13.30
N ASP A 81 -26.89 15.89 14.62
CA ASP A 81 -25.69 15.35 15.29
C ASP A 81 -25.29 13.96 14.78
N ASN A 82 -26.26 13.21 14.24
CA ASN A 82 -26.09 11.85 13.71
C ASN A 82 -25.65 11.84 12.24
N PHE A 83 -25.55 13.00 11.59
CA PHE A 83 -25.29 13.12 10.17
C PHE A 83 -23.88 12.63 9.78
N SER A 84 -22.91 12.76 10.69
CA SER A 84 -21.55 12.22 10.52
C SER A 84 -21.55 10.71 10.30
N ASP A 85 -22.40 9.97 11.02
CA ASP A 85 -22.48 8.52 10.94
C ASP A 85 -23.22 8.06 9.67
N GLU A 86 -24.28 8.77 9.28
CA GLU A 86 -24.99 8.49 8.01
C GLU A 86 -24.15 8.82 6.77
N LEU A 87 -23.39 9.91 6.85
CA LEU A 87 -22.46 10.31 5.79
C LEU A 87 -21.26 9.35 5.72
N ALA A 88 -20.76 8.87 6.86
CA ALA A 88 -19.76 7.81 6.90
C ALA A 88 -20.27 6.52 6.25
N LYS A 89 -21.55 6.14 6.44
CA LYS A 89 -22.15 4.99 5.75
C LYS A 89 -22.25 5.20 4.24
N SER A 90 -22.64 6.40 3.79
CA SER A 90 -22.78 6.70 2.36
C SER A 90 -21.43 6.87 1.65
N MET A 91 -20.42 7.45 2.31
CA MET A 91 -19.08 7.61 1.73
C MET A 91 -18.33 6.28 1.60
N ARG A 92 -18.65 5.26 2.40
CA ARG A 92 -18.08 3.90 2.24
C ARG A 92 -18.29 3.32 0.84
N GLY A 93 -19.42 3.62 0.21
CA GLY A 93 -19.72 3.15 -1.15
C GLY A 93 -19.18 4.05 -2.26
N MET A 94 -18.71 5.26 -1.95
CA MET A 94 -18.34 6.27 -2.94
C MET A 94 -16.84 6.39 -3.20
N PHE A 95 -15.98 5.79 -2.38
CA PHE A 95 -14.54 5.79 -2.64
C PHE A 95 -14.17 4.58 -3.52
N PRO A 96 -13.93 4.76 -4.84
CA PRO A 96 -13.31 3.74 -5.65
C PRO A 96 -11.85 3.65 -5.23
N VAL A 97 -11.55 2.84 -4.22
CA VAL A 97 -10.17 2.45 -4.00
C VAL A 97 -9.86 1.43 -5.10
N ASN A 98 -9.38 1.96 -6.22
CA ASN A 98 -8.99 1.19 -7.39
C ASN A 98 -8.20 -0.07 -6.97
N ASN A 99 -8.70 -1.24 -7.36
CA ASN A 99 -8.07 -2.55 -7.24
C ASN A 99 -7.82 -3.08 -5.81
N HIS A 100 -8.80 -2.97 -4.90
CA HIS A 100 -8.79 -3.70 -3.62
C HIS A 100 -8.48 -5.19 -3.77
N HIS A 101 -9.03 -5.82 -4.80
CA HIS A 101 -8.80 -7.24 -5.11
C HIS A 101 -7.31 -7.59 -5.25
N GLU A 102 -6.48 -6.70 -5.81
CA GLU A 102 -5.08 -7.00 -6.08
C GLU A 102 -4.15 -6.76 -4.88
N LEU A 103 -4.62 -6.13 -3.79
CA LEU A 103 -3.74 -5.76 -2.68
C LEU A 103 -3.25 -6.99 -1.92
N TYR A 104 -4.13 -7.95 -1.67
CA TYR A 104 -3.77 -9.22 -1.05
C TYR A 104 -2.76 -9.99 -1.90
N GLU A 105 -3.03 -10.15 -3.20
CA GLU A 105 -2.13 -10.82 -4.14
C GLU A 105 -0.76 -10.14 -4.21
N LYS A 106 -0.74 -8.80 -4.35
CA LYS A 106 0.52 -8.02 -4.34
C LYS A 106 1.31 -8.24 -3.07
N TYR A 107 0.63 -8.31 -1.91
CA TYR A 107 1.28 -8.60 -0.64
C TYR A 107 1.85 -10.02 -0.64
N HIS A 108 1.00 -11.01 -0.90
CA HIS A 108 1.32 -12.43 -0.81
C HIS A 108 2.46 -12.82 -1.77
N THR A 109 2.36 -12.48 -3.06
CA THR A 109 3.43 -12.75 -4.04
C THR A 109 4.73 -12.07 -3.68
N SER A 110 4.68 -10.88 -3.06
CA SER A 110 5.90 -10.19 -2.62
C SER A 110 6.56 -10.90 -1.44
N VAL A 111 5.77 -11.42 -0.49
CA VAL A 111 6.29 -12.23 0.63
C VAL A 111 6.90 -13.53 0.12
N GLU A 112 6.23 -14.24 -0.79
CA GLU A 112 6.76 -15.47 -1.40
C GLU A 112 8.07 -15.20 -2.16
N SER A 113 8.10 -14.16 -3.00
CA SER A 113 9.31 -13.78 -3.72
C SER A 113 10.45 -13.37 -2.79
N LEU A 114 10.15 -12.85 -1.59
CA LEU A 114 11.16 -12.51 -0.59
C LEU A 114 11.68 -13.74 0.14
N ALA A 115 10.89 -14.81 0.27
CA ALA A 115 11.33 -16.03 0.96
C ALA A 115 12.58 -16.66 0.31
N GLU A 116 12.74 -16.50 -1.00
CA GLU A 116 13.92 -16.96 -1.74
C GLU A 116 15.18 -16.12 -1.50
N ILE A 117 15.04 -14.88 -1.00
CA ILE A 117 16.14 -13.90 -0.88
C ILE A 117 16.46 -13.60 0.58
N ASP A 118 15.44 -13.30 1.38
CA ASP A 118 15.51 -13.03 2.82
C ASP A 118 14.32 -13.72 3.51
N PRO A 119 14.46 -15.02 3.86
CA PRO A 119 13.39 -15.79 4.49
C PRO A 119 12.99 -15.27 5.86
N LEU A 120 13.88 -14.58 6.58
CA LEU A 120 13.55 -14.01 7.89
C LEU A 120 12.61 -12.81 7.73
N LEU A 121 12.89 -11.93 6.78
CA LEU A 121 12.00 -10.81 6.47
C LEU A 121 10.66 -11.29 5.91
N ALA A 122 10.67 -12.31 5.05
CA ALA A 122 9.45 -12.94 4.55
C ALA A 122 8.61 -13.52 5.69
N PHE A 123 9.24 -14.21 6.64
CA PHE A 123 8.57 -14.73 7.83
C PHE A 123 7.96 -13.60 8.68
N GLN A 124 8.70 -12.51 8.91
CA GLN A 124 8.19 -11.34 9.64
C GLN A 124 6.93 -10.75 8.97
N LEU A 125 6.98 -10.51 7.67
CA LEU A 125 5.81 -10.05 6.91
C LEU A 125 4.65 -11.05 6.98
N SER A 126 4.92 -12.35 6.87
CA SER A 126 3.88 -13.39 6.98
C SER A 126 3.25 -13.49 8.38
N SER A 127 3.96 -13.02 9.41
CA SER A 127 3.51 -13.08 10.81
C SER A 127 2.59 -11.93 11.20
N ASN A 128 2.49 -10.88 10.39
CA ASN A 128 1.60 -9.74 10.62
C ASN A 128 0.13 -10.12 10.32
N LYS A 129 -0.45 -10.91 11.23
CA LYS A 129 -1.78 -11.52 11.07
C LYS A 129 -2.87 -10.48 10.84
N PHE A 130 -2.81 -9.34 11.54
CA PHE A 130 -3.80 -8.28 11.39
C PHE A 130 -3.81 -7.71 9.98
N LEU A 131 -2.64 -7.32 9.44
CA LEU A 131 -2.56 -6.82 8.08
C LEU A 131 -3.05 -7.86 7.06
N ILE A 132 -2.70 -9.13 7.26
CA ILE A 132 -3.14 -10.22 6.37
C ILE A 132 -4.66 -10.39 6.41
N ASP A 133 -5.25 -10.47 7.61
CA ASP A 133 -6.70 -10.65 7.78
C ASP A 133 -7.47 -9.44 7.21
N TYR A 134 -6.93 -8.23 7.34
CA TYR A 134 -7.46 -7.03 6.71
C TYR A 134 -7.46 -7.13 5.18
N LEU A 135 -6.31 -7.47 4.60
CA LEU A 135 -6.16 -7.56 3.14
C LEU A 135 -7.03 -8.67 2.55
N LYS A 136 -7.16 -9.81 3.24
CA LYS A 136 -8.06 -10.90 2.84
C LYS A 136 -9.52 -10.46 2.82
N LYS A 137 -9.96 -9.75 3.86
CA LYS A 137 -11.33 -9.25 3.90
C LYS A 137 -11.62 -8.18 2.86
N LEU A 138 -10.66 -7.28 2.59
CA LEU A 138 -10.78 -6.35 1.46
C LEU A 138 -10.90 -7.08 0.12
N HIS A 139 -10.14 -8.16 -0.04
CA HIS A 139 -10.20 -9.00 -1.24
C HIS A 139 -11.56 -9.69 -1.37
N GLU A 140 -12.05 -10.35 -0.32
CA GLU A 140 -13.36 -11.01 -0.28
C GLU A 140 -14.50 -10.02 -0.56
N TYR A 141 -14.46 -8.84 0.07
CA TYR A 141 -15.45 -7.77 -0.14
C TYR A 141 -15.49 -7.29 -1.59
N SER A 142 -14.34 -7.22 -2.27
CA SER A 142 -14.27 -6.82 -3.68
C SER A 142 -14.82 -7.87 -4.66
N THR A 143 -14.99 -9.12 -4.21
CA THR A 143 -15.44 -10.25 -5.05
C THR A 143 -16.91 -10.62 -4.86
N LEU A 144 -17.55 -10.17 -3.78
CA LEU A 144 -18.96 -10.45 -3.50
C LEU A 144 -19.85 -9.31 -4.01
N GLU A 145 -20.77 -9.59 -4.95
CA GLU A 145 -21.78 -8.64 -5.44
C GLU A 145 -22.78 -8.18 -4.36
N GLN A 146 -22.75 -8.79 -3.17
CA GLN A 146 -23.57 -8.41 -2.02
C GLN A 146 -22.69 -8.28 -0.77
N ALA A 147 -22.35 -7.03 -0.45
CA ALA A 147 -21.75 -6.68 0.83
C ALA A 147 -22.72 -7.04 1.97
N ASN A 148 -22.36 -7.99 2.83
CA ASN A 148 -23.10 -8.23 4.07
C ASN A 148 -22.84 -7.06 5.04
N GLU A 149 -23.87 -6.56 5.72
CA GLU A 149 -23.76 -5.45 6.70
C GLU A 149 -22.70 -5.72 7.79
N ASN A 150 -22.43 -7.00 8.10
CA ASN A 150 -21.42 -7.42 9.07
C ASN A 150 -19.96 -7.13 8.64
N ASP A 151 -19.67 -7.00 7.34
CA ASP A 151 -18.31 -6.74 6.84
C ASP A 151 -17.93 -5.27 7.01
N GLY A 152 -18.90 -4.36 6.89
CA GLY A 152 -18.73 -2.94 7.20
C GLY A 152 -18.40 -2.70 8.68
N VAL A 153 -18.98 -3.50 9.58
CA VAL A 153 -18.69 -3.45 11.02
C VAL A 153 -17.26 -3.90 11.30
N PHE A 154 -16.70 -4.87 10.56
CA PHE A 154 -15.31 -5.29 10.74
C PHE A 154 -14.29 -4.24 10.28
N LEU A 155 -14.55 -3.54 9.18
CA LEU A 155 -13.70 -2.43 8.73
C LEU A 155 -13.72 -1.27 9.73
N ASP A 156 -14.88 -0.98 10.32
CA ASP A 156 -15.02 0.00 11.41
C ASP A 156 -14.35 -0.49 12.71
N SER A 157 -14.45 -1.79 13.00
CA SER A 157 -13.89 -2.45 14.19
C SER A 157 -12.41 -2.81 14.04
N PHE A 158 -11.79 -2.50 12.90
CA PHE A 158 -10.35 -2.61 12.70
C PHE A 158 -9.53 -1.62 13.54
N THR A 159 -10.21 -0.94 14.48
CA THR A 159 -9.76 -0.36 15.74
C THR A 159 -8.36 0.25 15.73
N ASN A 160 -8.35 1.55 15.98
CA ASN A 160 -7.23 2.49 16.08
C ASN A 160 -5.95 2.01 16.83
N PHE A 161 -5.99 0.90 17.58
CA PHE A 161 -4.85 0.34 18.28
C PHE A 161 -4.13 -0.78 17.52
N ALA A 162 -4.82 -1.86 17.14
CA ALA A 162 -4.22 -3.00 16.42
C ALA A 162 -3.72 -2.58 15.02
N TYR A 163 -4.43 -1.64 14.39
CA TYR A 163 -4.00 -1.02 13.14
C TYR A 163 -2.67 -0.25 13.27
N LYS A 164 -2.49 0.51 14.35
CA LYS A 164 -1.32 1.38 14.53
C LYS A 164 -0.04 0.56 14.73
N GLU A 165 -0.12 -0.49 15.54
CA GLU A 165 1.01 -1.38 15.79
C GLU A 165 1.36 -2.21 14.54
N SER A 166 0.37 -2.88 13.93
CA SER A 166 0.53 -3.66 12.70
C SER A 166 1.11 -2.82 11.55
N MET A 167 0.67 -1.58 11.39
CA MET A 167 1.20 -0.69 10.36
C MET A 167 2.59 -0.14 10.69
N GLN A 168 2.91 0.04 11.96
CA GLN A 168 4.26 0.42 12.38
C GLN A 168 5.25 -0.72 12.15
N GLU A 169 4.87 -1.96 12.45
CA GLU A 169 5.65 -3.15 12.09
C GLU A 169 5.85 -3.23 10.58
N PHE A 170 4.78 -3.03 9.80
CA PHE A 170 4.88 -3.05 8.34
C PHE A 170 5.78 -1.93 7.79
N GLU A 171 5.74 -0.72 8.35
CA GLU A 171 6.67 0.36 8.03
C GLU A 171 8.13 -0.02 8.31
N ASN A 172 8.39 -0.68 9.45
CA ASN A 172 9.72 -1.14 9.80
C ASN A 172 10.22 -2.21 8.83
N ASP A 173 9.35 -3.12 8.40
CA ASP A 173 9.70 -4.18 7.45
C ASP A 173 9.95 -3.62 6.04
N LEU A 174 9.21 -2.59 5.61
CA LEU A 174 9.51 -1.83 4.39
C LEU A 174 10.89 -1.15 4.47
N ILE A 175 11.25 -0.63 5.64
CA ILE A 175 12.58 -0.05 5.87
C ILE A 175 13.65 -1.14 5.80
N LYS A 176 13.48 -2.29 6.45
CA LYS A 176 14.42 -3.43 6.35
C LYS A 176 14.58 -3.89 4.91
N LEU A 177 13.48 -4.05 4.18
CA LEU A 177 13.51 -4.41 2.75
C LEU A 177 14.34 -3.41 1.93
N SER A 178 14.14 -2.11 2.18
CA SER A 178 14.88 -1.07 1.47
C SER A 178 16.39 -1.07 1.81
N GLN A 179 16.80 -1.61 2.96
CA GLN A 179 18.22 -1.75 3.30
C GLN A 179 18.93 -2.75 2.39
N LEU A 180 18.23 -3.81 1.95
CA LEU A 180 18.75 -4.80 1.00
C LEU A 180 19.05 -4.17 -0.38
N LEU A 181 18.38 -3.06 -0.72
CA LEU A 181 18.56 -2.31 -1.97
C LEU A 181 19.60 -1.18 -1.86
N GLY A 182 19.97 -0.79 -0.63
CA GLY A 182 21.01 0.18 -0.32
C GLY A 182 20.51 1.48 0.33
N LYS A 183 21.46 2.24 0.92
CA LYS A 183 21.19 3.42 1.76
C LYS A 183 20.34 4.51 1.11
N LYS A 184 20.51 4.74 -0.20
CA LYS A 184 19.70 5.72 -0.95
C LYS A 184 18.22 5.34 -0.91
N GLN A 185 17.92 4.06 -1.14
CA GLN A 185 16.54 3.57 -1.13
C GLN A 185 15.91 3.70 0.25
N VAL A 186 16.67 3.42 1.31
CA VAL A 186 16.22 3.61 2.71
C VAL A 186 15.77 5.04 2.95
N GLN A 187 16.58 6.03 2.54
CA GLN A 187 16.25 7.43 2.72
C GLN A 187 14.99 7.83 1.93
N GLU A 188 14.89 7.37 0.69
CA GLU A 188 13.72 7.64 -0.15
C GLU A 188 12.43 7.05 0.43
N VAL A 189 12.48 5.80 0.89
CA VAL A 189 11.33 5.11 1.52
C VAL A 189 10.90 5.82 2.79
N LYS A 190 11.82 6.12 3.71
CA LYS A 190 11.52 6.87 4.95
C LYS A 190 10.86 8.21 4.63
N LYS A 191 11.45 8.97 3.70
CA LYS A 191 10.93 10.28 3.29
C LYS A 191 9.54 10.16 2.66
N ARG A 192 9.27 9.12 1.89
CA ARG A 192 7.96 8.88 1.25
C ARG A 192 6.89 8.56 2.30
N ILE A 193 7.21 7.68 3.25
CA ILE A 193 6.34 7.30 4.37
C ILE A 193 6.01 8.54 5.21
N GLU A 194 7.02 9.28 5.68
CA GLU A 194 6.83 10.49 6.49
C GLU A 194 6.00 11.56 5.78
N ARG A 195 6.29 11.83 4.50
CA ARG A 195 5.53 12.80 3.71
C ARG A 195 4.07 12.40 3.60
N LYS A 196 3.79 11.13 3.37
CA LYS A 196 2.41 10.66 3.25
C LYS A 196 1.67 10.69 4.58
N LYS A 197 2.31 10.30 5.69
CA LYS A 197 1.75 10.45 7.05
C LYS A 197 1.44 11.91 7.38
N LYS A 198 2.35 12.84 7.07
CA LYS A 198 2.13 14.28 7.27
C LYS A 198 0.94 14.81 6.47
N LYS A 199 0.78 14.38 5.22
CA LYS A 199 -0.37 14.74 4.39
C LYS A 199 -1.70 14.20 4.93
N MET A 200 -1.69 13.01 5.53
CA MET A 200 -2.91 12.40 6.09
C MET A 200 -3.25 12.94 7.50
N ALA A 201 -2.29 13.55 8.19
CA ALA A 201 -2.49 14.09 9.54
C ALA A 201 -3.22 15.44 9.57
N LYS A 202 -3.30 16.15 8.45
CA LYS A 202 -4.01 17.42 8.32
C LYS A 202 -4.65 17.50 6.94
N ILE A 203 -5.95 17.68 6.91
CA ILE A 203 -6.66 17.98 5.67
C ILE A 203 -6.94 19.48 5.68
N PRO A 204 -6.37 20.25 4.74
CA PRO A 204 -6.66 21.68 4.62
C PRO A 204 -8.15 21.91 4.40
N ASP A 205 -8.70 22.92 5.07
CA ASP A 205 -10.12 23.29 4.92
C ASP A 205 -10.50 23.56 3.46
N ALA A 206 -9.61 24.25 2.72
CA ALA A 206 -9.79 24.54 1.30
C ALA A 206 -9.92 23.29 0.43
N ASP A 207 -9.14 22.24 0.71
CA ASP A 207 -9.19 20.97 -0.04
C ASP A 207 -10.52 20.24 0.20
N MET A 208 -11.11 20.40 1.40
CA MET A 208 -12.42 19.82 1.73
C MET A 208 -13.59 20.64 1.19
N ASP A 209 -13.47 21.97 1.18
CA ASP A 209 -14.46 22.83 0.54
C ASP A 209 -14.53 22.52 -0.97
N GLU A 210 -13.37 22.35 -1.63
CA GLU A 210 -13.30 21.90 -3.03
C GLU A 210 -13.91 20.50 -3.24
N TYR A 211 -13.67 19.55 -2.33
CA TYR A 211 -14.31 18.23 -2.38
C TYR A 211 -15.84 18.32 -2.24
N ILE A 212 -16.34 19.21 -1.38
CA ILE A 212 -17.78 19.42 -1.25
C ILE A 212 -18.37 19.93 -2.57
N ASP A 213 -17.73 20.92 -3.18
CA ASP A 213 -18.17 21.54 -4.43
C ASP A 213 -18.16 20.54 -5.61
N GLN A 214 -17.12 19.73 -5.71
CA GLN A 214 -16.90 18.87 -6.88
C GLN A 214 -17.55 17.48 -6.76
N VAL A 215 -17.72 16.96 -5.54
CA VAL A 215 -18.13 15.56 -5.33
C VAL A 215 -19.47 15.48 -4.60
N LEU A 216 -19.61 16.15 -3.45
CA LEU A 216 -20.82 16.04 -2.63
C LEU A 216 -22.00 16.81 -3.23
N GLU A 217 -21.79 18.06 -3.66
CA GLU A 217 -22.88 18.89 -4.19
C GLU A 217 -23.51 18.31 -5.47
N PRO A 218 -22.75 17.81 -6.46
CA PRO A 218 -23.33 17.12 -7.62
C PRO A 218 -24.03 15.82 -7.23
N ALA A 219 -23.53 15.07 -6.24
CA ALA A 219 -24.17 13.85 -5.76
C ALA A 219 -25.50 14.14 -5.07
N LEU A 220 -25.55 15.16 -4.21
CA LEU A 220 -26.77 15.62 -3.54
C LEU A 220 -27.80 16.13 -4.54
N ASN A 221 -27.38 16.95 -5.52
CA ASN A 221 -28.27 17.43 -6.58
C ASN A 221 -28.82 16.28 -7.45
N LYS A 222 -28.04 15.22 -7.68
CA LYS A 222 -28.48 14.03 -8.42
C LYS A 222 -29.46 13.16 -7.63
N ILE A 223 -29.37 13.15 -6.29
CA ILE A 223 -30.30 12.46 -5.40
C ILE A 223 -31.60 13.27 -5.27
N ALA A 224 -31.50 14.58 -5.03
CA ALA A 224 -32.65 15.48 -4.91
C ALA A 224 -33.43 15.61 -6.23
N GLY A 225 -32.74 15.66 -7.38
CA GLY A 225 -33.35 15.72 -8.70
C GLY A 225 -34.04 14.42 -9.16
N LYS A 226 -33.84 13.29 -8.47
CA LYS A 226 -34.56 12.03 -8.71
C LYS A 226 -35.91 11.94 -7.97
N ILE A 227 -36.24 12.94 -7.14
CA ILE A 227 -37.48 13.00 -6.35
C ILE A 227 -38.55 13.89 -7.04
N ALA A 228 -38.25 14.43 -8.23
CA ALA A 228 -39.21 15.17 -9.06
C ALA A 228 -39.84 14.30 -10.17
#